data_AF-A0A9D7CRG3-F1
#
_entry.id   AF-A0A9D7CRG3-F1
#
_cell.length_a   1.000
_cell.length_b   1.000
_cell.length_c   1.000
_cell.angle_alpha   90.00
_cell.angle_beta   90.00
_cell.angle_gamma   90.00
#
_symmetry.space_group_name_H-M   'P 1'
#
loop_
_entity.id
_entity.type
_entity.pdbx_description
1 polymer ?
#
loop_
_entity_poly.entity_id
_entity_poly.type
_entity_poly.pdbx_seq_one_letter_code
_entity_poly.pdbx_strand_id
1 'polypeptide(L)' 'MSERVNLSDPDFEPTDEQLVGLSTRAFAHVKASRDAARVRTRDAIAVARAAALARLVAARARLGQSGT' A
#
# COMPACT_ATOMS: atom_id res chain seq x y z
N MET A 1 4.15 12.14 32.74
CA MET A 1 4.64 10.90 33.36
C MET A 1 4.15 9.73 32.52
N SER A 2 5.05 9.03 31.80
CA SER A 2 4.67 7.79 31.12
C SER A 2 4.88 6.64 32.08
N GLU A 3 3.84 6.30 32.82
CA GLU A 3 3.75 5.06 33.55
C GLU A 3 3.94 3.89 32.55
N ARG A 4 4.79 2.92 32.89
CA ARG A 4 5.06 1.78 32.01
C ARG A 4 3.84 0.86 32.04
N VAL A 5 3.01 0.95 31.00
CA VAL A 5 1.84 0.08 30.81
C VAL A 5 2.28 -1.37 30.66
N ASN A 6 1.78 -2.26 31.52
CA ASN A 6 1.97 -3.70 31.42
C ASN A 6 0.82 -4.33 30.61
N LEU A 7 1.01 -4.52 29.31
CA LEU A 7 0.01 -5.12 28.43
C LEU A 7 -0.16 -6.64 28.63
N SER A 8 0.63 -7.27 29.51
CA SER A 8 0.56 -8.71 29.81
C SER A 8 -0.18 -9.02 31.10
N ASP A 9 -0.65 -8.00 31.81
CA ASP A 9 -1.46 -8.15 33.01
C ASP A 9 -2.94 -8.39 32.61
N PRO A 10 -3.53 -9.55 32.98
CA PRO A 10 -4.92 -9.86 32.65
C PRO A 10 -5.93 -8.96 33.35
N ASP A 11 -5.55 -8.31 34.47
CA ASP A 11 -6.41 -7.41 35.24
C ASP A 11 -6.19 -5.93 34.85
N PHE A 12 -5.34 -5.66 33.86
CA PHE A 12 -5.07 -4.30 33.40
C PHE A 12 -6.22 -3.76 32.54
N GLU A 13 -6.87 -2.72 33.05
CA GLU A 13 -7.88 -1.95 32.33
C GLU A 13 -7.32 -0.56 31.97
N PRO A 14 -7.01 -0.29 30.68
CA PRO A 14 -6.46 1.00 30.27
C PRO A 14 -7.50 2.11 30.37
N THR A 15 -7.06 3.30 30.79
CA THR A 15 -7.91 4.51 30.68
C THR A 15 -8.14 4.89 29.22
N ASP A 16 -9.15 5.72 28.96
CA ASP A 16 -9.43 6.24 27.62
C ASP A 16 -8.21 6.95 27.00
N GLU A 17 -7.47 7.73 27.78
CA GLU A 17 -6.25 8.40 27.30
C GLU A 17 -5.14 7.40 26.95
N GLN A 18 -5.00 6.33 27.75
CA GLN A 18 -4.06 5.26 27.47
C GLN A 18 -4.45 4.48 26.21
N LEU A 19 -5.74 4.21 25.99
CA LEU A 19 -6.27 3.61 24.77
C LEU A 19 -5.97 4.45 23.54
N VAL A 20 -6.21 5.76 23.60
CA VAL A 20 -5.89 6.68 22.49
C VAL A 20 -4.38 6.67 22.20
N GLY A 21 -3.56 6.71 23.24
CA GLY A 21 -2.10 6.64 23.11
C GLY A 21 -1.61 5.32 22.50
N LEU A 22 -2.17 4.19 22.94
CA LEU A 22 -1.88 2.86 22.41
C LEU A 22 -2.28 2.75 20.93
N SER A 23 -3.50 3.16 20.61
CA SER A 23 -4.02 3.17 19.23
C SER A 23 -3.14 4.00 18.30
N THR A 24 -2.80 5.22 18.71
CA THR A 24 -1.93 6.12 17.94
C THR A 24 -0.58 5.48 17.63
N ARG A 25 0.05 4.81 18.62
CA ARG A 25 1.34 4.14 18.43
C ARG A 25 1.21 2.88 17.56
N ALA A 26 0.20 2.05 17.81
CA ALA A 26 -0.04 0.82 17.07
C ALA A 26 -0.22 1.10 15.57
N PHE A 27 -0.90 2.20 15.22
CA PHE A 27 -1.21 2.56 13.84
C PHE A 27 -0.31 3.64 13.24
N ALA A 28 0.74 4.10 13.94
CA ALA A 28 1.60 5.20 13.50
C ALA A 28 2.20 4.99 12.09
N HIS A 29 2.48 3.74 11.72
CA HIS A 29 3.11 3.39 10.45
C HIS A 29 2.11 3.10 9.32
N VAL A 30 0.82 2.97 9.61
CA VAL A 30 -0.18 2.50 8.62
C VAL A 30 -0.32 3.46 7.46
N LYS A 31 -0.34 4.77 7.71
CA LYS A 31 -0.45 5.77 6.64
C LYS A 31 0.74 5.69 5.68
N ALA A 32 1.95 5.70 6.20
CA ALA A 32 3.17 5.61 5.39
C ALA A 32 3.22 4.31 4.58
N SER A 33 2.84 3.18 5.20
CA SER A 33 2.76 1.88 4.51
C SER A 33 1.73 1.88 3.37
N ARG A 34 0.54 2.46 3.61
CA ARG A 34 -0.52 2.61 2.58
C ARG A 34 -0.08 3.49 1.43
N ASP A 35 0.57 4.62 1.73
CA ASP A 35 1.07 5.53 0.70
C ASP A 35 2.17 4.88 -0.15
N ALA A 36 3.10 4.15 0.48
CA ALA A 36 4.12 3.38 -0.23
C ALA A 36 3.51 2.28 -1.11
N ALA A 37 2.52 1.55 -0.60
CA ALA A 37 1.79 0.56 -1.39
C ALA A 37 1.08 1.20 -2.59
N ARG A 38 0.46 2.37 -2.40
CA ARG A 38 -0.21 3.12 -3.45
C ARG A 38 0.75 3.55 -4.56
N VAL A 39 1.95 4.00 -4.21
CA VAL A 39 3.01 4.34 -5.19
C VAL A 39 3.39 3.11 -6.00
N ARG A 40 3.74 2.00 -5.34
CA ARG A 40 4.10 0.75 -6.03
C ARG A 40 3.02 0.26 -7.00
N THR A 41 1.76 0.32 -6.60
CA THR A 41 0.64 -0.07 -7.47
C THR A 41 0.54 0.83 -8.70
N ARG A 42 0.75 2.15 -8.56
CA ARG A 42 0.74 3.07 -9.71
C ARG A 42 1.87 2.80 -10.67
N ASP A 43 3.06 2.52 -10.15
CA ASP A 43 4.23 2.19 -10.97
C ASP A 43 3.99 0.89 -11.76
N ALA A 44 3.44 -0.12 -11.10
CA ALA A 44 3.06 -1.38 -11.75
C ALA A 44 2.02 -1.17 -12.87
N ILE A 45 1.02 -0.32 -12.64
CA ILE A 45 0.02 0.04 -13.66
C ILE A 45 0.68 0.75 -14.85
N ALA A 46 1.61 1.68 -14.60
CA ALA A 46 2.31 2.40 -15.66
C ALA A 46 3.13 1.45 -16.56
N VAL A 47 3.86 0.52 -15.95
CA VAL A 47 4.62 -0.53 -16.67
C VAL A 47 3.68 -1.42 -17.48
N ALA A 48 2.60 -1.92 -16.87
CA ALA A 48 1.64 -2.78 -17.54
C ALA A 48 0.98 -2.09 -18.75
N ARG A 49 0.66 -0.80 -18.61
CA ARG A 49 0.12 0.04 -19.69
C ARG A 49 1.10 0.17 -20.85
N ALA A 50 2.37 0.50 -20.56
CA ALA A 50 3.39 0.61 -21.60
C ALA A 50 3.56 -0.72 -22.36
N ALA A 51 3.62 -1.84 -21.64
CA ALA A 51 3.72 -3.17 -22.24
C ALA A 51 2.48 -3.54 -23.08
N ALA A 52 1.27 -3.17 -22.64
CA ALA A 52 0.05 -3.40 -23.39
C ALA A 52 0.01 -2.58 -24.70
N LEU A 53 0.39 -1.30 -24.64
CA LEU A 53 0.46 -0.43 -25.83
C LEU A 53 1.50 -0.93 -26.83
N ALA A 54 2.68 -1.33 -26.37
CA ALA A 54 3.71 -1.91 -27.24
C ALA A 54 3.22 -3.18 -27.96
N ARG A 55 2.52 -4.06 -27.24
CA ARG A 55 1.89 -5.26 -27.83
C ARG A 55 0.84 -4.89 -28.88
N LEU A 56 0.01 -3.89 -28.61
CA LEU A 56 -1.01 -3.43 -29.56
C LEU A 56 -0.37 -2.86 -30.83
N VAL A 57 0.66 -2.03 -30.70
CA VAL A 57 1.40 -1.47 -31.85
C VAL A 57 2.04 -2.59 -32.67
N ALA A 58 2.69 -3.56 -32.03
CA ALA A 58 3.29 -4.70 -32.71
C ALA A 58 2.25 -5.56 -33.44
N ALA A 59 1.09 -5.81 -32.82
CA ALA A 59 -0.01 -6.54 -33.46
C ALA A 59 -0.54 -5.80 -34.70
N ARG A 60 -0.73 -4.48 -34.60
CA ARG A 60 -1.16 -3.64 -35.73
C ARG A 60 -0.16 -3.68 -36.89
N ALA A 61 1.14 -3.61 -36.59
CA ALA A 61 2.19 -3.69 -37.62
C ALA A 61 2.15 -5.03 -38.38
N ARG A 62 1.97 -6.16 -37.68
CA ARG A 62 1.87 -7.49 -38.30
C ARG A 62 0.65 -7.63 -39.21
N LEU A 63 -0.49 -7.09 -38.79
CA LEU A 63 -1.71 -7.09 -39.61
C LEU A 63 -1.55 -6.25 -40.89
N GLY A 64 -0.82 -5.14 -40.82
CA GLY A 64 -0.51 -4.32 -42.00
C GLY A 64 0.46 -4.96 -43.00
N GLN A 65 1.35 -5.84 -42.52
CA GLN A 65 2.33 -6.55 -43.36
C GLN A 65 1.76 -7.79 -44.07
N SER A 66 0.59 -8.27 -43.64
CA SER A 66 -0.05 -9.48 -44.22
C SER A 66 -0.99 -9.16 -45.41
N GLY A 67 -1.15 -7.89 -45.77
CA GLY A 67 -2.05 -7.42 -46.83
C GLY A 67 -1.35 -6.85 -48.07
N THR A 68 -0.03 -7.01 -48.18
CA THR A 68 0.81 -6.64 -49.33
C THR A 68 1.53 -7.89 -49.84
#